data_AF-A0A4D4KZM1-F1
#
_entry.id   AF-A0A4D4KZM1-F1
#
_cell.length_a   1.000
_cell.length_b   1.000
_cell.length_c   1.000
_cell.angle_alpha   90.00
_cell.angle_beta   90.00
_cell.angle_gamma   90.00
#
_symmetry.space_group_name_H-M   'P 1'
#
loop_
_entity.id
_entity.type
_entity.pdbx_description
1 polymer ?
#
loop_
_entity_poly.entity_id
_entity_poly.type
_entity_poly.pdbx_seq_one_letter_code
_entity_poly.pdbx_strand_id
1 'polypeptide(L)'
;MPRPPTGTLVEVAALLEAFSWRSVFGLSAALALLSLLLVLVIVPTSKDPDEVPVDVLGALLSVVGLCAVVYAIIEGPERGWSDAAVMLAAIGGVAALVGFVLWELHVGHPLLDPRFFRIGAFASGSIVIVMAGVATFGLFVVMLQYLQWLKGYSPWWRAFP
;
A
#
# COMPACT_ATOMS: atom_id res chain seq x y z
N MET A 1 37.89 9.84 -7.31
CA MET A 1 37.37 9.16 -6.10
C MET A 1 36.04 9.81 -5.74
N PRO A 2 34.90 9.07 -5.72
CA PRO A 2 33.63 9.62 -5.26
C PRO A 2 33.75 9.93 -3.76
N ARG A 3 33.37 11.14 -3.34
CA ARG A 3 33.35 11.49 -1.91
C ARG A 3 32.30 10.64 -1.19
N PRO A 4 32.58 10.08 0.00
CA PRO A 4 31.57 9.39 0.78
C PRO A 4 30.43 10.37 1.11
N PRO A 5 29.17 9.91 1.12
CA PRO A 5 28.02 10.75 1.43
C PRO A 5 28.14 11.28 2.86
N THR A 6 28.31 12.59 3.00
CA THR A 6 28.44 13.28 4.30
C THR A 6 27.07 13.61 4.88
N GLY A 7 26.87 13.24 6.16
CA GLY A 7 25.77 13.72 7.03
C GLY A 7 24.63 12.71 7.19
N THR A 8 23.60 12.82 6.37
CA THR A 8 22.29 12.19 6.64
C THR A 8 22.24 10.67 6.50
N LEU A 9 22.93 10.10 5.51
CA LEU A 9 22.93 8.64 5.31
C LEU A 9 23.74 7.89 6.37
N VAL A 10 24.79 8.52 6.89
CA VAL A 10 25.62 7.96 7.97
C VAL A 10 24.86 8.00 9.30
N GLU A 11 24.15 9.11 9.57
CA GLU A 11 23.29 9.24 10.76
C GLU A 11 22.17 8.21 10.78
N VAL A 12 21.49 7.98 9.64
CA VAL A 12 20.44 6.96 9.52
C VAL A 12 21.01 5.54 9.68
N ALA A 13 22.19 5.27 9.13
CA ALA A 13 22.86 3.98 9.31
C ALA A 13 23.28 3.74 10.77
N ALA A 14 23.82 4.76 11.45
CA ALA A 14 24.21 4.67 12.86
C ALA A 14 22.99 4.47 13.80
N LEU A 15 21.85 5.09 13.47
CA LEU A 15 20.60 4.85 14.21
C LEU A 15 20.09 3.41 14.04
N LEU A 16 20.25 2.81 12.86
CA LEU A 16 19.87 1.41 12.61
C LEU A 16 20.82 0.39 13.27
N GLU A 17 22.05 0.78 13.59
CA GLU A 17 23.01 -0.03 14.33
C GLU A 17 22.72 0.01 15.84
N ALA A 18 22.40 1.19 16.37
CA ALA A 18 22.05 1.38 17.78
C ALA A 18 20.67 0.81 18.13
N PHE A 19 19.75 0.78 17.18
CA PHE A 19 18.39 0.30 17.38
C PHE A 19 18.08 -0.91 16.50
N SER A 20 17.77 -2.04 17.15
CA SER A 20 17.30 -3.23 16.43
C SER A 20 16.11 -2.91 15.53
N TRP A 21 15.98 -3.59 14.40
CA TRP A 21 14.82 -3.49 13.50
C TRP A 21 13.45 -3.55 14.21
N ARG A 22 13.38 -4.27 15.34
CA ARG A 22 12.18 -4.38 16.20
C ARG A 22 11.75 -3.05 16.82
N SER A 23 12.66 -2.11 17.03
CA SER A 23 12.35 -0.79 17.60
C SER A 23 11.45 0.03 16.68
N VAL A 24 11.60 -0.12 15.36
CA VAL A 24 10.80 0.60 14.36
C VAL A 24 9.33 0.18 14.51
N PHE A 25 9.08 -1.13 14.58
CA PHE A 25 7.72 -1.63 14.85
C PHE A 25 7.22 -1.22 16.24
N GLY A 26 8.09 -1.22 17.25
CA GLY A 26 7.74 -0.76 18.60
C GLY A 26 7.29 0.71 18.61
N LEU A 27 8.01 1.58 17.91
CA LEU A 27 7.64 2.99 17.75
C LEU A 27 6.32 3.14 16.99
N SER A 28 6.15 2.45 15.86
CA SER A 28 4.89 2.47 15.10
C SER A 28 3.70 1.99 15.95
N ALA A 29 3.88 0.92 16.73
CA ALA A 29 2.86 0.40 17.63
C ALA A 29 2.54 1.39 18.76
N ALA A 30 3.57 2.02 19.35
CA ALA A 30 3.39 3.05 20.37
C ALA A 30 2.63 4.26 19.85
N LEU A 31 2.96 4.74 18.64
CA LEU A 31 2.25 5.83 17.98
C LEU A 31 0.80 5.43 17.66
N ALA A 32 0.56 4.22 17.16
CA ALA A 32 -0.79 3.72 16.89
C ALA A 32 -1.63 3.65 18.19
N LEU A 33 -1.05 3.16 19.28
CA LEU A 33 -1.70 3.12 20.60
C LEU A 33 -2.01 4.52 21.10
N LEU A 34 -1.07 5.46 20.99
CA LEU A 34 -1.27 6.85 21.39
C LEU A 34 -2.39 7.50 20.58
N SER A 35 -2.41 7.32 19.25
CA SER A 35 -3.49 7.82 18.39
C SER A 35 -4.83 7.23 18.79
N LEU A 36 -4.90 5.92 19.07
CA LEU A 36 -6.13 5.27 19.55
C LEU A 36 -6.62 5.89 20.86
N LEU A 37 -5.73 6.07 21.84
CA LEU A 37 -6.07 6.69 23.12
C LEU A 37 -6.58 8.13 22.93
N LEU A 38 -5.91 8.92 22.10
CA LEU A 38 -6.32 10.29 21.80
C LEU A 38 -7.69 10.33 21.12
N VAL A 39 -7.96 9.43 20.18
CA VAL A 39 -9.29 9.33 19.55
C VAL A 39 -10.36 9.01 20.58
N LEU A 40 -10.12 8.03 21.46
CA LEU A 40 -11.08 7.64 22.49
C LEU A 40 -11.37 8.76 23.52
N VAL A 41 -10.39 9.62 23.80
CA VAL A 41 -10.53 10.69 24.79
C VAL A 41 -11.05 12.00 24.19
N ILE A 42 -10.62 12.34 22.97
CA ILE A 42 -10.82 13.67 22.37
C ILE A 42 -11.98 13.67 21.38
N VAL A 43 -12.16 12.60 20.60
CA VAL A 43 -13.16 12.58 19.52
C VAL A 43 -14.54 12.31 20.14
N PRO A 44 -15.48 13.27 20.06
CA PRO A 44 -16.85 13.02 20.49
C PRO A 44 -17.42 11.89 19.66
N THR A 45 -18.19 10.99 20.27
CA THR A 45 -18.91 9.95 19.53
C THR A 45 -19.91 10.61 18.59
N SER A 46 -19.53 10.79 17.33
CA SER A 46 -20.41 11.23 16.26
C SER A 46 -21.32 10.05 15.91
N LYS A 47 -22.34 9.82 16.75
CA LYS A 47 -23.47 8.96 16.40
C LYS A 47 -24.29 9.72 15.37
N ASP A 48 -24.17 9.32 14.11
CA ASP A 48 -25.05 9.78 13.06
C ASP A 48 -26.47 9.24 13.34
N PRO A 49 -27.49 10.09 13.54
CA PRO A 49 -28.86 9.62 13.81
C PRO A 49 -29.49 8.88 12.63
N ASP A 50 -28.93 9.02 11.43
CA ASP A 50 -29.31 8.29 10.23
C ASP A 50 -28.30 7.15 9.97
N GLU A 51 -28.29 6.10 10.80
CA GLU A 51 -27.42 4.93 10.61
C GLU A 51 -27.70 4.27 9.24
N VAL A 52 -26.89 4.63 8.26
CA VAL A 52 -26.87 3.98 6.96
C VAL A 52 -26.26 2.59 7.12
N PRO A 53 -26.95 1.51 6.66
CA PRO A 53 -26.41 0.17 6.77
C PRO A 53 -25.11 0.05 5.99
N VAL A 54 -24.07 -0.51 6.62
CA VAL A 54 -22.77 -0.75 6.02
C VAL A 54 -22.89 -1.80 4.91
N ASP A 55 -22.37 -1.51 3.72
CA ASP A 55 -22.31 -2.48 2.61
C ASP A 55 -21.19 -3.52 2.84
N VAL A 56 -21.50 -4.54 3.64
CA VAL A 56 -20.56 -5.63 3.96
C VAL A 56 -20.19 -6.44 2.71
N LEU A 57 -21.13 -6.63 1.77
CA LEU A 57 -20.88 -7.42 0.58
C LEU A 57 -19.96 -6.69 -0.39
N GLY A 58 -20.20 -5.40 -0.62
CA GLY A 58 -19.29 -4.54 -1.39
C GLY A 58 -17.89 -4.49 -0.77
N ALA A 59 -17.81 -4.34 0.56
CA ALA A 59 -16.54 -4.39 1.28
C ALA A 59 -15.80 -5.72 1.08
N LEU A 60 -16.48 -6.86 1.18
CA LEU A 60 -15.85 -8.17 0.96
C LEU A 60 -15.39 -8.36 -0.49
N LEU A 61 -16.22 -8.00 -1.47
CA LEU A 61 -15.86 -8.11 -2.89
C LEU A 61 -14.64 -7.26 -3.24
N SER A 62 -14.58 -6.03 -2.74
CA SER A 62 -13.43 -5.13 -2.95
C SER A 62 -12.16 -5.67 -2.30
N VAL A 63 -12.21 -6.15 -1.05
CA VAL A 63 -11.06 -6.71 -0.34
C VAL A 63 -10.55 -7.97 -1.03
N VAL A 64 -11.44 -8.93 -1.31
CA VAL A 64 -11.06 -10.19 -1.97
C VAL A 64 -10.52 -9.93 -3.37
N GLY A 65 -11.19 -9.06 -4.13
CA GLY A 65 -10.76 -8.68 -5.48
C GLY A 65 -9.38 -8.04 -5.49
N LEU A 66 -9.15 -7.04 -4.64
CA LEU A 66 -7.87 -6.36 -4.55
C LEU A 66 -6.75 -7.29 -4.09
N CYS A 67 -6.98 -8.07 -3.02
CA CYS A 67 -5.99 -9.02 -2.51
C CYS A 67 -5.60 -10.07 -3.57
N ALA A 68 -6.57 -10.61 -4.31
CA ALA A 68 -6.31 -11.62 -5.33
C ALA A 68 -5.52 -11.05 -6.53
N VAL A 69 -5.85 -9.84 -6.98
CA VAL A 69 -5.10 -9.16 -8.06
C VAL A 69 -3.67 -8.83 -7.60
N VAL A 70 -3.52 -8.28 -6.40
CA VAL A 70 -2.20 -7.95 -5.83
C VAL A 70 -1.36 -9.22 -5.68
N TYR A 71 -1.93 -10.30 -5.17
CA TYR A 71 -1.25 -11.59 -5.07
C TYR A 71 -0.78 -12.09 -6.43
N ALA A 72 -1.63 -12.06 -7.46
CA ALA A 72 -1.23 -12.49 -8.79
C ALA A 72 -0.07 -11.67 -9.39
N ILE A 73 -0.01 -10.37 -9.09
CA ILE A 73 1.08 -9.49 -9.53
C ILE A 73 2.39 -9.81 -8.78
N ILE A 74 2.33 -10.06 -7.48
CA ILE A 74 3.52 -10.34 -6.65
C ILE A 74 4.08 -11.73 -6.98
N GLU A 75 3.23 -12.76 -7.05
CA GLU A 75 3.66 -14.14 -7.24
C GLU A 75 3.89 -14.50 -8.72
N GLY A 76 3.32 -13.74 -9.65
CA GLY A 76 3.43 -14.00 -11.09
C GLY A 76 4.88 -14.14 -11.61
N PRO A 77 5.80 -13.23 -11.26
CA PRO A 77 7.22 -13.35 -11.63
C PRO A 77 7.93 -14.58 -11.05
N GLU A 78 7.57 -15.01 -9.84
CA GLU A 78 8.25 -16.10 -9.14
C GLU A 78 7.68 -17.49 -9.49
N ARG A 79 6.35 -17.60 -9.55
CA ARG A 79 5.63 -18.86 -9.85
C ARG A 79 5.35 -19.07 -11.32
N GLY A 80 5.40 -18.00 -12.12
CA GLY A 80 5.03 -17.99 -13.52
C GLY A 80 3.56 -17.67 -13.74
N TRP A 81 3.28 -16.93 -14.82
CA TRP A 81 1.94 -16.45 -15.16
C TRP A 81 0.95 -17.53 -15.59
N SER A 82 1.45 -18.73 -15.94
CA SER A 82 0.63 -19.90 -16.29
C SER A 82 0.36 -20.82 -15.10
N ASP A 83 0.86 -20.48 -13.91
CA ASP A 83 0.52 -21.22 -12.70
C ASP A 83 -0.97 -21.10 -12.39
N ALA A 84 -1.58 -22.24 -12.01
CA ALA A 84 -3.02 -22.30 -11.78
C ALA A 84 -3.48 -21.37 -10.66
N ALA A 85 -2.69 -21.20 -9.59
CA ALA A 85 -3.04 -20.32 -8.48
C ALA A 85 -2.95 -18.85 -8.89
N VAL A 86 -1.93 -18.47 -9.67
CA VAL A 86 -1.79 -17.10 -10.21
C VAL A 86 -2.95 -16.78 -11.16
N MET A 87 -3.29 -17.69 -12.07
CA MET A 87 -4.42 -17.50 -12.99
C MET A 87 -5.76 -17.42 -12.27
N LEU A 88 -6.01 -18.30 -11.30
CA LEU A 88 -7.24 -18.28 -10.50
C LEU A 88 -7.35 -16.97 -9.71
N ALA A 89 -6.26 -16.50 -9.11
CA ALA A 89 -6.23 -15.25 -8.37
C ALA A 89 -6.44 -14.04 -9.30
N ALA A 90 -5.79 -14.02 -10.47
CA ALA A 90 -5.96 -12.93 -11.44
C ALA A 90 -7.40 -12.87 -11.97
N ILE A 91 -7.94 -13.99 -12.47
CA ILE A 91 -9.28 -14.03 -13.05
C ILE A 91 -10.34 -13.84 -11.97
N GLY A 92 -10.22 -14.55 -10.84
CA GLY A 92 -11.15 -14.43 -9.72
C GLY A 92 -11.13 -13.03 -9.10
N GLY A 93 -9.94 -12.42 -8.99
CA GLY A 93 -9.79 -11.07 -8.49
C GLY A 93 -10.44 -10.02 -9.39
N VAL A 94 -10.19 -10.09 -10.71
CA VAL A 94 -10.85 -9.21 -11.68
C VAL A 94 -12.36 -9.43 -11.68
N ALA A 95 -12.82 -10.68 -11.64
CA ALA A 95 -14.25 -10.99 -11.56
C ALA A 95 -14.90 -10.43 -10.29
N ALA A 96 -14.24 -10.53 -9.13
CA ALA A 96 -14.71 -9.97 -7.87
C ALA A 96 -14.77 -8.43 -7.91
N LEU A 97 -13.77 -7.76 -8.50
CA LEU A 97 -13.78 -6.31 -8.68
C LEU A 97 -14.86 -5.84 -9.65
N VAL A 98 -15.08 -6.56 -10.75
CA VAL A 98 -16.21 -6.28 -11.66
C VAL A 98 -17.53 -6.49 -10.93
N GLY A 99 -17.65 -7.58 -10.16
CA GLY A 99 -18.80 -7.85 -9.30
C GLY A 99 -19.05 -6.73 -8.28
N PHE A 100 -17.99 -6.21 -7.65
CA PHE A 100 -18.05 -5.05 -6.76
C PHE A 100 -18.61 -3.82 -7.48
N VAL A 101 -18.08 -3.45 -8.65
CA VAL A 101 -18.58 -2.30 -9.41
C VAL A 101 -20.04 -2.48 -9.79
N LEU A 102 -20.42 -3.67 -10.26
CA LEU A 102 -21.81 -3.97 -10.60
C LEU A 102 -22.73 -3.92 -9.36
N TRP A 103 -22.28 -4.41 -8.22
CA TRP A 103 -23.01 -4.36 -6.95
C TRP A 103 -23.24 -2.92 -6.49
N GLU A 104 -22.17 -2.11 -6.47
CA GLU A 104 -22.20 -0.70 -6.06
C GLU A 104 -23.09 0.16 -6.97
N LEU A 105 -23.30 -0.23 -8.22
CA LEU A 105 -24.23 0.47 -9.12
C LEU A 105 -25.71 0.25 -8.77
N HIS A 106 -26.03 -0.82 -8.03
CA HIS A 106 -27.40 -1.23 -7.69
C HIS A 106 -27.75 -1.04 -6.22
N VAL A 107 -26.77 -0.99 -5.32
CA VAL A 107 -27.00 -0.82 -3.88
C VAL A 107 -27.47 0.61 -3.56
N GLY A 108 -28.37 0.76 -2.58
CA GLY A 108 -28.93 2.07 -2.20
C GLY A 108 -27.94 2.99 -1.49
N HIS A 109 -26.94 2.43 -0.82
CA HIS A 109 -25.92 3.14 -0.07
C HIS A 109 -24.52 2.62 -0.44
N PRO A 110 -23.99 3.02 -1.61
CA PRO A 110 -22.70 2.54 -2.11
C PRO A 110 -21.54 3.05 -1.25
N LEU A 111 -20.53 2.21 -1.02
CA LEU A 111 -19.25 2.62 -0.44
C LEU A 111 -18.47 3.54 -1.37
N LEU A 112 -18.59 3.29 -2.68
CA LEU A 112 -17.93 4.07 -3.72
C LEU A 112 -18.85 4.15 -4.93
N ASP A 113 -19.55 5.27 -5.10
CA ASP A 113 -20.40 5.46 -6.28
C ASP A 113 -19.54 5.48 -7.56
N PRO A 114 -19.61 4.44 -8.42
CA PRO A 114 -18.79 4.35 -9.61
C PRO A 114 -19.12 5.45 -10.63
N ARG A 115 -20.27 6.11 -10.49
CA ARG A 115 -20.71 7.20 -11.37
C ARG A 115 -19.81 8.43 -11.24
N PHE A 116 -19.09 8.60 -10.13
CA PHE A 116 -18.10 9.68 -9.99
C PHE A 116 -16.96 9.56 -11.02
N PHE A 117 -16.60 8.34 -11.44
CA PHE A 117 -15.59 8.14 -12.49
C PHE A 117 -16.05 8.60 -13.89
N ARG A 118 -17.34 8.90 -14.08
CA ARG A 118 -17.81 9.57 -15.31
C ARG A 118 -17.40 11.04 -15.35
N ILE A 119 -17.08 11.63 -14.19
CA ILE A 119 -16.56 13.00 -14.09
C ILE A 119 -15.07 12.93 -14.44
N GLY A 120 -14.71 13.48 -15.60
CA GLY A 120 -13.34 13.41 -16.11
C GLY A 120 -12.28 13.92 -15.12
N ALA A 121 -12.60 14.94 -14.32
CA ALA A 121 -11.70 15.47 -13.28
C ALA A 121 -11.45 14.47 -12.13
N PHE A 122 -12.46 13.68 -11.74
CA PHE A 122 -12.32 12.67 -10.71
C PHE A 122 -11.53 11.46 -11.22
N ALA A 123 -11.83 11.00 -12.43
CA ALA A 123 -11.10 9.92 -13.07
C ALA A 123 -9.63 10.29 -13.33
N SER A 124 -9.36 11.48 -13.87
CA SER A 124 -7.99 11.95 -14.09
C SER A 124 -7.25 12.15 -12.78
N GLY A 125 -7.89 12.73 -11.76
CA GLY A 125 -7.31 12.86 -10.42
C GLY A 125 -6.91 11.50 -9.83
N SER A 126 -7.79 10.49 -9.95
CA SER A 126 -7.51 9.13 -9.50
C SER A 126 -6.31 8.51 -10.24
N ILE A 127 -6.26 8.66 -11.57
CA ILE A 127 -5.13 8.17 -12.39
C ILE A 127 -3.83 8.87 -11.98
N VAL A 128 -3.86 10.19 -11.75
CA VAL A 128 -2.69 10.96 -11.30
C VAL A 128 -2.18 10.45 -9.97
N ILE A 129 -3.07 10.17 -9.00
CA ILE A 129 -2.70 9.62 -7.70
C ILE A 129 -2.04 8.24 -7.86
N VAL A 130 -2.62 7.36 -8.67
CA VAL A 130 -2.04 6.02 -8.95
C VAL A 130 -0.66 6.15 -9.60
N MET A 131 -0.53 7.00 -10.62
CA MET A 131 0.73 7.23 -11.32
C MET A 131 1.80 7.85 -10.40
N ALA A 132 1.41 8.79 -9.53
CA ALA A 132 2.31 9.37 -8.54
C ALA A 132 2.80 8.31 -7.54
N GLY A 133 1.92 7.40 -7.11
CA GLY A 133 2.29 6.26 -6.27
C GLY A 133 3.29 5.35 -6.98
N VAL A 134 2.98 4.90 -8.20
CA VAL A 134 3.87 4.04 -9.01
C VAL A 134 5.22 4.71 -9.25
N ALA A 135 5.24 5.99 -9.60
CA ALA A 135 6.48 6.73 -9.81
C ALA A 135 7.31 6.84 -8.52
N THR A 136 6.66 7.11 -7.39
CA THR A 136 7.34 7.26 -6.10
C THR A 136 7.95 5.92 -5.64
N PHE A 137 7.17 4.85 -5.63
CA PHE A 137 7.67 3.51 -5.23
C PHE A 137 8.67 2.95 -6.24
N GLY A 138 8.41 3.11 -7.54
CA GLY A 138 9.34 2.72 -8.60
C GLY A 138 10.67 3.43 -8.48
N LEU A 139 10.66 4.75 -8.18
CA LEU A 139 11.88 5.52 -7.93
C LEU A 139 12.67 4.96 -6.74
N PHE A 140 12.03 4.57 -5.63
CA PHE A 140 12.72 3.96 -4.49
C PHE A 140 13.45 2.67 -4.88
N VAL A 141 12.78 1.79 -5.64
CA VAL A 141 13.38 0.53 -6.10
C VAL A 141 14.56 0.80 -7.03
N VAL A 142 14.37 1.66 -8.04
CA VAL A 142 15.43 2.01 -9.01
C VAL A 142 16.60 2.71 -8.32
N MET A 143 16.33 3.64 -7.39
CA MET A 143 17.36 4.33 -6.63
C MET A 143 18.19 3.35 -5.80
N LEU A 144 17.53 2.41 -5.10
CA LEU A 144 18.23 1.40 -4.32
C LEU A 144 19.12 0.53 -5.22
N GLN A 145 18.60 0.09 -6.37
CA GLN A 145 19.39 -0.68 -7.34
C GLN A 145 20.53 0.14 -7.93
N TYR A 146 20.32 1.42 -8.26
CA TYR A 146 21.35 2.32 -8.76
C TYR A 146 22.51 2.45 -7.77
N LEU A 147 22.19 2.66 -6.48
CA LEU A 147 23.18 2.78 -5.43
C LEU A 147 23.97 1.47 -5.24
N GLN A 148 23.29 0.32 -5.28
CA GLN A 148 23.92 -0.98 -5.09
C GLN A 148 24.75 -1.44 -6.30
N TRP A 149 24.18 -1.42 -7.51
CA TRP A 149 24.77 -2.00 -8.71
C TRP A 149 25.68 -1.04 -9.46
N LEU A 150 25.34 0.26 -9.55
CA LEU A 150 26.14 1.24 -10.30
C LEU A 150 27.11 2.03 -9.42
N LYS A 151 26.70 2.42 -8.20
CA LYS A 151 27.60 3.11 -7.27
C LYS A 151 28.44 2.18 -6.41
N GLY A 152 28.15 0.88 -6.43
CA GLY A 152 28.88 -0.12 -5.66
C GLY A 152 28.76 0.06 -4.15
N TYR A 153 27.74 0.78 -3.68
CA TYR A 153 27.47 0.85 -2.24
C TYR A 153 26.96 -0.51 -1.78
N SER A 154 27.85 -1.31 -1.19
CA SER A 154 27.46 -2.53 -0.50
C SER A 154 26.60 -2.17 0.72
N PRO A 155 25.69 -3.06 1.14
CA PRO A 155 25.11 -2.97 2.47
C PRO A 155 26.23 -2.78 3.49
N TRP A 156 26.15 -1.73 4.30
CA TRP A 156 27.21 -1.36 5.25
C TRP A 156 27.52 -2.48 6.26
N TRP A 157 26.60 -3.42 6.47
CA TRP A 157 26.83 -4.62 7.28
C TRP A 157 27.89 -5.58 6.71
N ARG A 158 28.21 -5.54 5.40
CA ARG A 158 29.34 -6.31 4.82
C ARG A 158 30.71 -5.69 5.11
N ALA A 159 30.76 -4.50 5.71
CA ALA A 159 32.01 -3.85 6.09
C ALA A 159 32.57 -4.37 7.43
N PHE A 160 31.83 -5.23 8.14
CA PHE A 160 32.25 -5.85 9.40
C PHE A 160 32.18 -7.38 9.28
N PRO A 161 33.31 -8.11 9.51
CA PRO A 161 33.36 -9.56 9.46
C PRO A 161 32.60 -10.24 10.61
#